data_AF-A0A2V7TXJ7-F1
#
_entry.id   AF-A0A2V7TXJ7-F1
#
_cell.length_a   1.000
_cell.length_b   1.000
_cell.length_c   1.000
_cell.angle_alpha   90.00
_cell.angle_beta   90.00
_cell.angle_gamma   90.00
#
_symmetry.space_group_name_H-M   'P 1'
#
loop_
_entity.id
_entity.type
_entity.pdbx_description
1 polymer ?
#
loop_
_entity_poly.entity_id
_entity_poly.type
_entity_poly.pdbx_seq_one_letter_code
_entity_poly.pdbx_strand_id
1 'polypeptide(L)'
;MRHKTSTDIDTFVPDPSRAKSPNALDRWMLSLLQRGFGTAPVGFVLWDGTQTSPPAGPTIGRLLVKDRRTMVSLLLDPELNFGEAYTSGQLEVLGDLPKMLEETYRAWE
;
A
#
# COMPACT_ATOMS: atom_id res chain seq x y z
N MET A 1 -11.18 -20.48 -6.57
CA MET A 1 -10.34 -19.29 -6.37
C MET A 1 -11.26 -18.10 -6.15
N ARG A 2 -11.24 -17.47 -4.98
CA ARG A 2 -12.12 -16.32 -4.68
C ARG A 2 -11.49 -15.08 -5.30
N HIS A 3 -12.04 -14.61 -6.42
CA HIS A 3 -11.72 -13.31 -6.98
C HIS A 3 -12.19 -12.25 -5.98
N LYS A 4 -11.28 -11.61 -5.24
CA LYS A 4 -11.58 -10.40 -4.46
C LYS A 4 -11.82 -9.28 -5.48
N THR A 5 -13.10 -9.02 -5.75
CA THR A 5 -13.57 -8.03 -6.72
C THR A 5 -13.16 -6.60 -6.33
N SER A 6 -13.11 -5.73 -7.34
CA SER A 6 -12.87 -4.26 -7.35
C SER A 6 -13.62 -3.41 -6.31
N THR A 7 -14.37 -3.98 -5.39
CA THR A 7 -15.17 -3.29 -4.36
C THR A 7 -14.41 -3.14 -3.03
N ASP A 8 -13.45 -4.04 -2.75
CA ASP A 8 -12.67 -4.03 -1.50
C ASP A 8 -11.59 -2.93 -1.50
N ILE A 9 -11.16 -2.48 -2.68
CA ILE A 9 -10.07 -1.50 -2.86
C ILE A 9 -10.43 -0.07 -2.45
N ASP A 10 -11.71 0.31 -2.54
CA ASP A 10 -12.18 1.67 -2.17
C ASP A 10 -12.81 1.73 -0.78
N THR A 11 -13.12 0.58 -0.17
CA THR A 11 -13.96 0.52 1.03
C THR A 11 -13.17 0.12 2.29
N PHE A 12 -11.84 0.00 2.24
CA PHE A 12 -11.07 -0.24 3.45
C PHE A 12 -11.08 1.00 4.35
N VAL A 13 -11.99 0.99 5.32
CA VAL A 13 -12.08 1.95 6.42
C VAL A 13 -11.52 1.25 7.65
N PRO A 14 -10.28 1.56 8.09
CA PRO A 14 -9.77 1.01 9.33
C PRO A 14 -10.59 1.53 10.52
N ASP A 15 -10.57 0.77 11.61
CA ASP A 15 -11.26 1.12 12.84
C ASP A 15 -10.82 2.51 13.34
N PRO A 16 -11.71 3.53 13.33
CA PRO A 16 -11.38 4.91 13.69
C PRO A 16 -10.91 5.02 15.15
N SER A 17 -11.19 4.02 15.97
CA SER A 17 -10.82 3.96 17.40
C SER A 17 -9.33 3.68 17.62
N ARG A 18 -8.62 3.11 16.63
CA ARG A 18 -7.16 2.86 16.65
C ARG A 18 -6.35 3.94 15.92
N ALA A 19 -7.01 4.76 15.10
CA ALA A 19 -6.38 5.82 14.33
C ALA A 19 -6.01 7.00 15.24
N LYS A 20 -4.77 7.04 15.74
CA LYS A 20 -4.18 8.33 16.15
C LYS A 20 -4.13 9.22 14.91
N SER A 21 -4.52 10.49 15.06
CA SER A 21 -4.63 11.44 13.94
C SER A 21 -3.41 11.37 13.02
N PRO A 22 -3.60 11.30 11.69
CA PRO A 22 -2.48 11.20 10.77
C PRO A 22 -1.54 12.38 10.94
N ASN A 23 -0.32 12.13 11.42
CA ASN A 23 0.64 13.20 11.63
C ASN A 23 1.26 13.63 10.29
N ALA A 24 1.72 14.87 10.20
CA ALA A 24 2.35 15.40 8.99
C ALA A 24 3.54 14.53 8.51
N LEU A 25 4.21 13.86 9.45
CA LEU A 25 5.28 12.89 9.16
C LEU A 25 4.76 11.65 8.43
N ASP A 26 3.60 11.11 8.80
CA ASP A 26 3.07 9.88 8.19
C ASP A 26 2.61 10.16 6.76
N ARG A 27 1.99 11.32 6.52
CA ARG A 27 1.69 11.81 5.16
C ARG A 27 2.94 12.03 4.32
N TRP A 28 4.01 12.57 4.93
CA TRP A 28 5.28 12.75 4.22
C TRP A 28 5.94 11.41 3.89
N MET A 29 5.97 10.46 4.83
CA MET A 29 6.52 9.11 4.59
C MET A 29 5.71 8.35 3.54
N LEU A 30 4.39 8.43 3.56
CA LEU A 30 3.52 7.91 2.50
C LEU A 30 3.88 8.49 1.13
N SER A 31 4.12 9.80 1.05
CA SER A 31 4.49 10.44 -0.21
C SER A 31 5.86 9.98 -0.71
N LEU A 32 6.81 9.68 0.19
CA LEU A 32 8.08 9.07 -0.18
C LEU A 32 7.90 7.65 -0.68
N LEU A 33 7.04 6.87 -0.04
CA LEU A 33 6.77 5.49 -0.43
C LEU A 33 6.12 5.44 -1.81
N GLN A 34 5.11 6.29 -2.04
CA GLN A 34 4.48 6.43 -3.35
C GLN A 34 5.48 6.83 -4.44
N ARG A 35 6.45 7.70 -4.11
CA ARG A 35 7.51 8.08 -5.06
C ARG A 35 8.47 6.93 -5.35
N GLY A 36 8.78 6.09 -4.37
CA GLY A 36 9.60 4.89 -4.58
C GLY A 36 8.97 3.90 -5.54
N PHE A 37 7.64 3.81 -5.56
CA PHE A 37 6.89 2.98 -6.51
C PHE A 37 6.67 3.66 -7.87
N GLY A 38 7.14 4.90 -8.05
CA GLY A 38 7.17 5.59 -9.33
C GLY A 38 5.79 5.76 -9.98
N THR A 39 5.67 5.28 -11.21
CA THR A 39 4.44 5.33 -12.04
C THR A 39 3.54 4.11 -11.86
N ALA A 40 3.89 3.17 -10.97
CA ALA A 40 3.08 2.00 -10.73
C ALA A 40 1.66 2.42 -10.30
N PRO A 41 0.60 1.84 -10.89
CA PRO A 41 -0.80 2.20 -10.59
C PRO A 41 -1.29 1.62 -9.25
N VAL A 42 -0.43 1.61 -8.24
CA VAL A 42 -0.64 1.05 -6.91
C VAL A 42 -0.78 2.18 -5.89
N GLY A 43 -1.82 2.10 -5.05
CA GLY A 43 -2.03 3.02 -3.93
C GLY A 43 -1.58 2.43 -2.59
N PHE A 44 -1.51 3.25 -1.56
CA PHE A 44 -1.22 2.82 -0.20
C PHE A 44 -2.33 3.21 0.75
N VAL A 45 -2.53 2.40 1.79
CA VAL A 45 -3.41 2.70 2.91
C VAL A 45 -2.64 2.46 4.20
N LEU A 46 -2.68 3.42 5.12
CA LEU A 46 -2.12 3.23 6.46
C LEU A 46 -3.14 2.70 7.43
N TRP A 47 -2.63 2.21 8.56
CA TRP A 47 -3.39 1.76 9.72
C TRP A 47 -4.38 2.78 10.29
N ASP A 48 -4.15 4.08 10.05
CA ASP A 48 -5.03 5.18 10.49
C ASP A 48 -6.09 5.56 9.44
N GLY A 49 -6.09 4.91 8.28
CA GLY A 49 -7.03 5.15 7.18
C GLY A 49 -6.58 6.21 6.20
N THR A 50 -5.40 6.80 6.38
CA THR A 50 -4.80 7.67 5.38
C THR A 50 -4.50 6.87 4.12
N GLN A 51 -4.95 7.37 2.98
CA GLN A 51 -4.79 6.69 1.69
C GLN A 51 -4.09 7.60 0.69
N THR A 52 -3.32 7.00 -0.22
CA THR A 52 -2.79 7.66 -1.41
C THR A 52 -3.44 7.09 -2.66
N SER A 53 -3.57 7.94 -3.67
CA SER A 53 -3.88 7.51 -5.02
C SER A 53 -2.60 7.52 -5.86
N PRO A 54 -2.42 6.55 -6.77
CA PRO A 54 -1.34 6.59 -7.73
C PRO A 54 -1.39 7.88 -8.57
N PRO A 55 -0.23 8.40 -9.00
CA PRO A 55 -0.14 9.70 -9.67
C PRO A 55 -0.86 9.74 -11.03
N ALA A 56 -1.08 8.60 -11.67
CA ALA A 56 -1.83 8.49 -12.92
C ALA A 56 -2.53 7.13 -13.05
N GLY A 57 -3.72 7.13 -13.66
CA GLY A 57 -4.45 5.93 -14.02
C GLY A 57 -5.36 5.34 -12.92
N PRO A 58 -6.16 4.32 -13.25
CA PRO A 58 -7.01 3.63 -12.30
C PRO A 58 -6.15 2.81 -11.32
N THR A 59 -6.39 2.97 -10.02
CA THR A 59 -5.75 2.17 -8.97
C THR A 59 -6.08 0.70 -9.17
N ILE A 60 -5.07 -0.13 -9.50
CA ILE A 60 -5.27 -1.56 -9.73
C ILE A 60 -5.33 -2.37 -8.42
N GLY A 61 -4.82 -1.78 -7.33
CA GLY A 61 -4.78 -2.37 -6.01
C GLY A 61 -4.14 -1.41 -5.00
N ARG A 62 -4.30 -1.73 -3.71
CA ARG A 62 -3.71 -0.96 -2.62
C ARG A 62 -2.93 -1.83 -1.65
N LEU A 63 -1.85 -1.28 -1.12
CA LEU A 63 -1.07 -1.90 -0.05
C LEU A 63 -1.47 -1.31 1.30
N LEU A 64 -2.07 -2.14 2.15
CA LEU A 64 -2.42 -1.79 3.51
C LEU A 64 -1.24 -2.04 4.44
N VAL A 65 -0.67 -0.96 4.94
CA VAL A 65 0.42 -0.97 5.90
C VAL A 65 -0.17 -0.87 7.31
N LYS A 66 -0.03 -1.93 8.12
CA LYS A 66 -0.67 -2.03 9.44
C LYS A 66 0.07 -1.31 10.55
N ASP A 67 1.32 -0.93 10.33
CA ASP A 67 2.13 -0.26 11.34
C ASP A 67 3.28 0.57 10.74
N ARG A 68 3.81 1.49 11.54
CA ARG A 68 4.85 2.42 11.10
C ARG A 68 6.20 1.76 10.83
N ARG A 69 6.53 0.67 11.53
CA ARG A 69 7.79 -0.05 11.32
C ARG A 69 7.80 -0.71 9.95
N THR A 70 6.68 -1.30 9.54
CA THR A 70 6.50 -1.84 8.19
C THR A 70 6.60 -0.75 7.11
N MET A 71 6.04 0.45 7.35
CA MET A 71 6.23 1.57 6.42
C MET A 71 7.71 1.96 6.27
N VAL A 72 8.46 2.03 7.37
CA VAL A 72 9.89 2.35 7.35
C VAL A 72 10.68 1.25 6.64
N SER A 73 10.40 -0.02 6.88
CA SER A 73 11.13 -1.11 6.24
C SER A 73 10.92 -1.14 4.73
N LEU A 74 9.68 -0.89 4.27
CA LEU A 74 9.38 -0.76 2.83
C LEU A 74 10.06 0.44 2.18
N LEU A 75 10.27 1.54 2.92
CA LEU A 75 11.02 2.70 2.42
C LEU A 75 12.52 2.41 2.29
N LEU A 76 13.07 1.53 3.13
CA LEU A 76 14.49 1.18 3.12
C LEU A 76 14.84 0.21 2.00
N ASP A 77 14.04 -0.85 1.86
CA ASP A 77 14.22 -1.86 0.81
C ASP A 77 12.86 -2.56 0.53
N PRO A 78 12.10 -2.09 -0.46
CA PRO A 78 10.79 -2.63 -0.76
C PRO A 78 10.85 -4.06 -1.31
N GLU A 79 11.85 -4.41 -2.13
CA GLU A 79 11.96 -5.78 -2.68
C GLU A 79 12.15 -6.81 -1.57
N LEU A 80 13.04 -6.52 -0.62
CA LEU A 80 13.33 -7.44 0.47
C LEU A 80 12.20 -7.49 1.50
N ASN A 81 11.72 -6.33 1.94
CA ASN A 81 10.80 -6.24 3.08
C ASN A 81 9.34 -6.51 2.70
N PHE A 82 8.97 -6.41 1.42
CA PHE A 82 7.60 -6.69 0.97
C PHE A 82 7.19 -8.13 1.28
N GLY A 83 8.01 -9.11 0.90
CA GLY A 83 7.69 -10.53 1.06
C GLY A 83 7.53 -10.94 2.52
N GLU A 84 8.42 -10.44 3.40
CA GLU A 84 8.33 -10.65 4.84
C GLU A 84 7.07 -10.02 5.41
N ALA A 85 6.84 -8.73 5.15
CA ALA A 85 5.71 -7.99 5.71
C ALA A 85 4.36 -8.56 5.24
N TYR A 86 4.28 -9.00 3.97
CA TYR A 86 3.09 -9.65 3.42
C TYR A 86 2.81 -10.99 4.11
N THR A 87 3.84 -11.83 4.23
CA THR A 87 3.71 -13.17 4.84
C THR A 87 3.44 -13.09 6.34
N SER A 88 4.03 -12.12 7.03
CA SER A 88 3.79 -11.87 8.46
C SER A 88 2.46 -11.16 8.73
N GLY A 89 1.74 -10.78 7.67
CA GLY A 89 0.46 -10.07 7.73
C GLY A 89 0.55 -8.65 8.27
N GLN A 90 1.72 -8.02 8.25
CA GLN A 90 1.89 -6.59 8.58
C GLN A 90 1.64 -5.69 7.35
N LEU A 91 1.74 -6.27 6.16
CA LEU A 91 1.34 -5.70 4.89
C LEU A 91 0.24 -6.57 4.30
N GLU A 92 -0.85 -5.96 3.84
CA GLU A 92 -1.91 -6.66 3.12
C GLU A 92 -2.10 -6.06 1.73
N VAL A 93 -2.41 -6.94 0.78
CA VAL A 93 -2.71 -6.53 -0.59
C VAL A 93 -4.22 -6.53 -0.77
N LEU A 94 -4.75 -5.34 -1.02
CA LEU A 94 -6.14 -5.11 -1.37
C LEU A 94 -6.26 -5.13 -2.90
N GLY A 95 -6.89 -6.18 -3.44
CA GLY A 95 -7.05 -6.40 -4.88
C GLY A 95 -6.39 -7.69 -5.35
N ASP A 96 -5.95 -7.70 -6.61
CA ASP A 96 -5.30 -8.85 -7.25
C ASP A 96 -3.77 -8.73 -7.11
N LEU A 97 -3.18 -9.55 -6.23
CA LEU A 97 -1.75 -9.55 -5.95
C LEU A 97 -0.90 -9.86 -7.20
N PRO A 98 -1.13 -10.96 -7.95
CA PRO A 98 -0.42 -11.21 -9.19
C PRO A 98 -0.43 -9.99 -10.13
N LYS A 99 -1.60 -9.42 -10.39
CA LYS A 99 -1.73 -8.24 -11.25
C LYS A 99 -0.99 -7.03 -10.71
N MET A 100 -1.01 -6.81 -9.40
CA MET A 100 -0.28 -5.71 -8.75
C MET A 100 1.23 -5.85 -8.95
N LEU A 101 1.77 -7.06 -8.77
CA LEU A 101 3.20 -7.31 -8.95
C LEU A 101 3.61 -7.11 -10.41
N GLU A 102 2.85 -7.67 -11.36
CA GLU A 102 3.12 -7.51 -12.79
C GLU A 102 3.23 -6.03 -13.20
N GLU A 103 2.26 -5.21 -12.79
CA GLU A 103 2.24 -3.77 -13.14
C GLU A 103 3.29 -2.96 -12.37
N THR A 104 3.68 -3.38 -11.16
CA THR A 104 4.78 -2.74 -10.42
C THR A 104 6.11 -3.01 -11.11
N TYR A 105 6.39 -4.25 -11.52
CA TYR A 105 7.60 -4.58 -12.27
C TYR A 105 7.64 -3.88 -13.64
N ARG A 106 6.51 -3.80 -14.36
CA ARG A 106 6.41 -3.04 -15.62
C ARG A 106 6.71 -1.55 -15.45
N ALA A 107 6.40 -0.97 -14.30
CA ALA A 107 6.68 0.44 -14.03
C ALA A 107 8.14 0.70 -13.64
N TRP A 108 8.91 -0.34 -13.33
CA TRP A 108 10.34 -0.27 -13.01
C TRP A 108 11.24 -0.58 -14.22
N GLU A 109 10.68 -1.10 -15.31
CA GLU A 109 11.32 -1.18 -16.64
C GLU A 109 11.33 0.18 -17.35
#